data_AF-A0A7C3M1Z5-F1
#
_entry.id   AF-A0A7C3M1Z5-F1
#
_cell.length_a   1.000
_cell.length_b   1.000
_cell.length_c   1.000
_cell.angle_alpha   90.00
_cell.angle_beta   90.00
_cell.angle_gamma   90.00
#
_symmetry.space_group_name_H-M   'P 1'
#
loop_
_entity.id
_entity.type
_entity.pdbx_description
1 polymer ?
#
loop_
_entity_poly.entity_id
_entity_poly.type
_entity_poly.pdbx_seq_one_letter_code
_entity_poly.pdbx_strand_id
1 'polypeptide(L)' 'MLFNSYIFILVFLPVTFFVYFYLNKQKLLIASRIFLVFASLFFYSWWNIMYLP' A
#
# COMPACT_ATOMS: atom_id res chain seq x y z
N MET A 1 3.99 -14.40 3.69
CA MET A 1 5.22 -13.88 4.32
C MET A 1 6.44 -14.34 3.52
N LEU A 2 6.79 -13.60 2.47
CA LEU A 2 8.17 -13.32 2.08
C LEU A 2 8.20 -11.82 1.76
N PHE A 3 8.54 -11.02 2.77
CA PHE A 3 9.11 -9.70 2.53
C PHE A 3 10.35 -9.75 1.60
N ASN A 4 10.85 -10.95 1.22
CA ASN A 4 11.90 -11.18 0.23
C ASN A 4 11.48 -10.98 -1.23
N SER A 5 10.22 -10.67 -1.54
CA SER A 5 9.87 -10.30 -2.91
C SER A 5 10.47 -8.92 -3.21
N TYR A 6 11.53 -8.88 -4.01
CA TYR A 6 12.18 -7.64 -4.46
C TYR A 6 11.18 -6.63 -5.05
N ILE A 7 10.14 -7.10 -5.74
CA ILE A 7 9.03 -6.28 -6.22
C ILE A 7 8.34 -5.51 -5.08
N PHE A 8 8.13 -6.14 -3.92
CA PHE A 8 7.45 -5.50 -2.81
C PHE A 8 8.30 -4.38 -2.18
N ILE A 9 9.60 -4.62 -2.03
CA ILE A 9 10.51 -3.61 -1.47
C ILE A 9 10.80 -2.48 -2.46
N LEU A 10 11.01 -2.81 -3.74
CA LEU A 10 11.46 -1.85 -4.75
C LEU A 10 10.33 -1.18 -5.53
N VAL A 11 9.12 -1.73 -5.52
CA VAL A 11 7.96 -1.15 -6.22
C VAL A 11 6.90 -0.71 -5.22
N PHE A 12 6.43 -1.59 -4.34
CA PHE A 12 5.29 -1.27 -3.47
C PHE A 12 5.62 -0.18 -2.44
N LEU A 13 6.76 -0.27 -1.74
CA LEU A 13 7.21 0.76 -0.79
C LEU A 13 7.36 2.16 -1.41
N PRO A 14 8.12 2.35 -2.52
CA PRO A 14 8.24 3.67 -3.11
C PRO A 14 6.91 4.17 -3.68
N VAL A 15 6.11 3.31 -4.31
CA VAL A 15 4.79 3.71 -4.85
C VAL A 15 3.86 4.18 -3.74
N THR A 16 3.73 3.41 -2.65
CA THR A 16 2.89 3.81 -1.50
C THR A 16 3.39 5.10 -0.86
N PHE A 17 4.70 5.28 -0.74
CA PHE A 17 5.30 6.51 -0.24
C PHE A 17 4.97 7.71 -1.14
N PHE A 18 5.20 7.61 -2.46
CA PHE A 18 4.92 8.69 -3.40
C PHE A 18 3.44 9.07 -3.43
N VAL A 19 2.54 8.08 -3.48
CA VAL A 19 1.10 8.34 -3.51
C VAL A 19 0.65 8.99 -2.19
N TYR A 20 1.12 8.50 -1.04
CA TYR A 20 0.81 9.11 0.25
C TYR A 20 1.27 10.57 0.33
N PHE A 21 2.52 10.86 -0.03
CA PHE A 21 3.03 12.23 -0.02
C PHE A 21 2.34 13.14 -1.04
N TYR A 22 1.97 12.61 -2.21
CA TYR A 22 1.22 13.34 -3.22
C TYR A 22 -0.18 13.71 -2.73
N LEU A 23 -0.92 12.78 -2.12
CA LEU A 23 -2.24 13.05 -1.54
C LEU A 23 -2.15 14.03 -0.36
N ASN A 24 -1.11 13.91 0.46
CA ASN A 24 -0.91 14.80 1.60
C ASN A 24 -0.55 16.23 1.15
N LYS A 25 0.19 16.39 0.04
CA LYS A 25 0.49 17.69 -0.57
C LYS A 25 -0.78 18.42 -1.02
N GLN A 26 -1.82 17.69 -1.43
CA GLN A 26 -3.11 18.27 -1.82
C GLN A 26 -4.04 18.59 -0.63
N LYS A 27 -3.54 18.51 0.62
CA LYS A 27 -4.32 18.65 1.87
C LYS A 27 -5.48 17.64 2.00
N LEU A 28 -5.48 16.57 1.20
CA LEU A 28 -6.49 15.51 1.26
C LEU A 28 -6.12 14.51 2.36
N LEU A 29 -6.18 14.96 3.61
CA LEU A 29 -5.82 14.15 4.78
C LEU A 29 -6.68 12.89 4.90
N ILE A 30 -7.96 12.98 4.56
CA ILE A 30 -8.90 11.86 4.61
C ILE A 30 -8.56 10.81 3.54
N ALA A 31 -8.30 11.25 2.30
CA ALA A 31 -7.91 10.35 1.22
C ALA A 31 -6.57 9.68 1.52
N SER A 32 -5.62 10.40 2.13
CA SER A 32 -4.32 9.88 2.54
C SER A 32 -4.45 8.75 3.57
N ARG A 33 -5.37 8.90 4.55
CA ARG A 33 -5.67 7.85 5.54
C ARG A 33 -6.34 6.64 4.90
N ILE A 34 -7.34 6.85 4.03
CA ILE A 34 -8.01 5.76 3.31
C ILE A 34 -7.01 5.00 2.44
N PHE A 35 -6.09 5.72 1.77
CA PHE A 35 -5.04 5.13 0.97
C PHE A 35 -4.11 4.24 1.81
N LEU A 36 -3.72 4.65 3.02
CA LEU A 36 -2.92 3.79 3.91
C LEU A 36 -3.66 2.52 4.33
N VAL A 37 -4.97 2.60 4.59
CA VAL A 37 -5.79 1.42 4.90
C VAL A 37 -5.87 0.49 3.70
N PHE A 38 -6.09 1.04 2.50
CA PHE A 38 -6.07 0.26 1.25
C PHE A 38 -4.70 -0.36 0.96
N ALA A 39 -3.61 0.37 1.18
CA ALA A 39 -2.26 -0.13 1.01
C ALA A 39 -1.98 -1.29 1.98
N SER A 40 -2.44 -1.19 3.23
CA SER A 40 -2.38 -2.29 4.21
C SER A 40 -3.18 -3.51 3.74
N LEU A 41 -4.42 -3.31 3.28
CA LEU A 41 -5.25 -4.39 2.73
C LEU A 41 -4.59 -5.05 1.52
N PHE A 42 -4.02 -4.27 0.59
CA PHE A 42 -3.26 -4.77 -0.55
C PHE A 42 -2.02 -5.53 -0.12
N PHE A 43 -1.29 -5.04 0.88
CA PHE A 43 -0.12 -5.71 1.41
C PHE A 43 -0.48 -7.10 1.98
N TYR A 44 -1.59 -7.20 2.71
CA TYR A 44 -2.11 -8.47 3.22
C TYR A 44 -2.67 -9.37 2.11
N SER A 45 -3.40 -8.79 1.14
CA SER A 45 -4.06 -9.52 0.04
C SER A 45 -3.09 -9.98 -1.06
N TRP A 46 -1.93 -9.33 -1.22
CA TRP A 46 -0.88 -9.71 -2.17
C TRP A 46 -0.38 -11.15 -1.98
N TRP A 47 -0.52 -11.67 -0.76
CA TRP A 47 -0.09 -13.02 -0.41
C TRP A 47 -1.14 -14.09 -0.67
N ASN A 48 -2.43 -13.74 -0.67
CA ASN A 48 -3.48 -14.71 -0.92
C ASN A 48 -4.83 -14.02 -1.21
N ILE A 49 -5.21 -13.95 -2.49
CA ILE A 49 -6.61 -13.69 -2.89
C ILE A 49 -7.52 -14.88 -2.50
N MET A 50 -6.95 -16.04 -2.19
CA MET A 50 -7.62 -17.31 -1.89
C MET A 50 -7.80 -17.59 -0.38
N TYR A 51 -7.46 -16.64 0.52
CA TYR A 51 -7.80 -16.71 1.96
C TYR A 51 -9.03 -15.85 2.32
N LEU A 52 -9.72 -15.26 1.34
CA LEU A 52 -11.10 -14.85 1.57
C LEU A 52 -11.96 -16.11 1.44
N PRO A 53 -12.51 -16.68 2.53
CA PRO A 53 -13.61 -17.64 2.41
C PRO A 53 -14.82 -16.99 1.74
#